data_AF-A0A0M0TE71-F1
#
_entry.id   AF-A0A0M0TE71-F1
#
_cell.length_a   1.000
_cell.length_b   1.000
_cell.length_c   1.000
_cell.angle_alpha   90.00
_cell.angle_beta   90.00
_cell.angle_gamma   90.00
#
_symmetry.space_group_name_H-M   'P 1'
#
loop_
_entity.id
_entity.type
_entity.pdbx_description
1 polymer ?
#
loop_
_entity_poly.entity_id
_entity_poly.type
_entity_poly.pdbx_seq_one_letter_code
_entity_poly.pdbx_strand_id
1 'polypeptide(L)'
;MSYCAFLDVLGFSERIRTSYEDGTEDILLMDFHQILARSIDKFKENTSESMLYFKSFTDNVVLAHPQFSEDMESEFGFILWSIIKYQFQMALKGFFIRGGLAVGQLFMDENSVYGAALLDAYHLESKVAVNPVVVLCDRTMKLVDIHIGYYSGEIAPQRRDVLKGPDGRYFLNYLTECIIDGDEQQFLDTKSLLLHKKQIERALKAYAPIPAVLSKFSWLAAYHNYFCDMISGYPEYDEMMKVSEKLASVQFQQIGLSSHQ
;
A
#
# COMPACT_ATOMS: atom_id res chain seq x y z
N MET A 1 14.76 11.78 -13.40
CA MET A 1 14.08 10.45 -13.33
C MET A 1 12.72 10.64 -12.66
N SER A 2 11.95 9.58 -12.43
CA SER A 2 10.71 9.62 -11.65
C SER A 2 10.53 8.34 -10.83
N TYR A 3 9.86 8.45 -9.68
CA TYR A 3 9.15 7.30 -9.11
C TYR A 3 7.89 7.03 -9.92
N CYS A 4 7.53 5.75 -10.07
CA CYS A 4 6.30 5.29 -10.69
C CYS A 4 5.73 4.14 -9.89
N ALA A 5 4.46 4.25 -9.49
CA ALA A 5 3.71 3.14 -8.93
C ALA A 5 2.64 2.67 -9.92
N PHE A 6 2.53 1.36 -10.10
CA PHE A 6 1.42 0.72 -10.80
C PHE A 6 0.65 -0.11 -9.78
N LEU A 7 -0.64 0.19 -9.63
CA LEU A 7 -1.53 -0.35 -8.60
C LEU A 7 -2.72 -1.07 -9.25
N ASP A 8 -3.02 -2.29 -8.78
CA ASP A 8 -4.12 -3.17 -9.21
C ASP A 8 -5.06 -3.45 -8.04
N VAL A 9 -6.36 -3.60 -8.32
CA VAL A 9 -7.34 -4.10 -7.35
C VAL A 9 -7.44 -5.63 -7.45
N LEU A 10 -6.97 -6.33 -6.40
CA LEU A 10 -6.86 -7.78 -6.40
C LEU A 10 -8.21 -8.45 -6.65
N GLY A 11 -8.32 -9.15 -7.79
CA GLY A 11 -9.50 -9.93 -8.16
C GLY A 11 -10.69 -9.11 -8.67
N PHE A 12 -10.49 -7.86 -9.08
CA PHE A 12 -11.58 -6.98 -9.51
C PHE A 12 -12.40 -7.53 -10.68
N SER A 13 -11.77 -8.11 -11.71
CA SER A 13 -12.48 -8.67 -12.87
C SER A 13 -13.47 -9.79 -12.48
N GLU A 14 -13.11 -10.59 -11.47
CA GLU A 14 -14.01 -11.65 -10.95
C GLU A 14 -15.15 -11.03 -10.14
N ARG A 15 -14.86 -10.04 -9.29
CA ARG A 15 -15.91 -9.30 -8.56
C ARG A 15 -16.92 -8.63 -9.48
N ILE A 16 -16.46 -8.06 -10.60
CA ILE A 16 -17.33 -7.48 -11.62
C ILE A 16 -18.22 -8.58 -12.23
N ARG A 17 -17.65 -9.73 -12.61
CA ARG A 17 -18.42 -10.86 -13.14
C ARG A 17 -19.51 -11.31 -12.16
N THR A 18 -19.14 -11.60 -10.91
CA THR A 18 -20.11 -12.00 -9.87
C THR A 18 -21.16 -10.90 -9.64
N SER A 19 -20.79 -9.62 -9.69
CA SER A 19 -21.77 -8.54 -9.50
C SER A 19 -22.84 -8.49 -10.61
N TYR A 20 -22.49 -8.81 -11.86
CA TYR A 20 -23.46 -8.96 -12.96
C TYR A 20 -24.33 -10.22 -12.83
N GLU A 21 -23.80 -11.30 -12.25
CA GLU A 21 -24.56 -12.52 -11.95
C GLU A 21 -25.56 -12.29 -10.80
N ASP A 22 -25.18 -11.49 -9.80
CA ASP A 22 -26.00 -11.14 -8.62
C ASP A 22 -26.94 -9.93 -8.84
N GLY A 23 -26.79 -9.17 -9.93
CA GLY A 23 -27.54 -7.93 -10.19
C GLY A 23 -27.18 -6.78 -9.25
N THR A 24 -25.89 -6.65 -8.92
CA THR A 24 -25.33 -5.67 -7.96
C THR A 24 -24.21 -4.80 -8.54
N GLU A 25 -24.00 -4.87 -9.87
CA GLU A 25 -22.92 -4.21 -10.60
C GLU A 25 -22.88 -2.68 -10.38
N ASP A 26 -24.04 -2.01 -10.40
CA ASP A 26 -24.14 -0.56 -10.22
C ASP A 26 -23.66 -0.13 -8.83
N ILE A 27 -23.94 -0.93 -7.80
CA ILE A 27 -23.52 -0.66 -6.42
C ILE A 27 -22.01 -0.81 -6.31
N LEU A 28 -21.46 -1.91 -6.84
CA LEU A 28 -20.01 -2.19 -6.83
C LEU A 28 -19.22 -1.11 -7.57
N LEU A 29 -19.69 -0.72 -8.77
CA LEU A 29 -19.06 0.29 -9.62
C LEU A 29 -19.18 1.69 -9.01
N MET A 30 -20.33 2.05 -8.43
CA MET A 30 -20.51 3.35 -7.76
C MET A 30 -19.63 3.48 -6.51
N ASP A 31 -19.56 2.46 -5.66
CA ASP A 31 -18.70 2.45 -4.48
C ASP A 31 -17.23 2.60 -4.88
N PHE A 32 -16.79 1.85 -5.89
CA PHE A 32 -15.42 1.91 -6.43
C PHE A 32 -15.10 3.29 -7.01
N HIS A 33 -15.97 3.82 -7.89
CA HIS A 33 -15.81 5.12 -8.51
C HIS A 33 -15.76 6.26 -7.48
N GLN A 34 -16.59 6.20 -6.43
CA GLN A 34 -16.61 7.23 -5.39
C GLN A 34 -15.29 7.29 -4.60
N ILE A 35 -14.61 6.17 -4.38
CA ILE A 35 -13.30 6.15 -3.71
C ILE A 35 -12.21 6.67 -4.65
N LEU A 36 -12.23 6.26 -5.92
CA LEU A 36 -11.32 6.78 -6.95
C LEU A 36 -11.44 8.30 -7.08
N ALA A 37 -12.66 8.84 -7.26
CA ALA A 37 -12.90 10.27 -7.40
C ALA A 37 -12.35 11.07 -6.21
N ARG A 38 -12.70 10.68 -4.97
CA ARG A 38 -12.16 11.33 -3.75
C ARG A 38 -10.64 11.25 -3.63
N SER A 39 -10.03 10.18 -4.14
CA SER A 39 -8.57 10.02 -4.13
C SER A 39 -7.93 10.95 -5.17
N ILE A 40 -8.51 11.01 -6.38
CA ILE A 40 -8.12 11.94 -7.45
C ILE A 40 -8.20 13.40 -6.98
N ASP A 41 -9.30 13.78 -6.32
CA ASP A 41 -9.48 15.16 -5.85
C ASP A 41 -8.41 15.52 -4.81
N LYS A 42 -8.15 14.63 -3.83
CA LYS A 42 -7.06 14.82 -2.86
C LYS A 42 -5.67 14.86 -3.51
N PHE A 43 -5.40 14.05 -4.54
CA PHE A 43 -4.14 14.13 -5.26
C PHE A 43 -4.01 15.46 -6.03
N LYS A 44 -5.12 15.96 -6.61
CA LYS A 44 -5.16 17.24 -7.31
C LYS A 44 -4.97 18.45 -6.39
N GLU A 45 -5.52 18.40 -5.18
CA GLU A 45 -5.26 19.42 -4.14
C GLU A 45 -3.76 19.52 -3.80
N ASN A 46 -3.00 18.42 -3.90
CA ASN A 46 -1.57 18.39 -3.63
C ASN A 46 -0.69 18.69 -4.87
N THR A 47 -1.17 18.49 -6.12
CA THR A 47 -0.32 18.59 -7.33
C THR A 47 0.44 19.91 -7.48
N SER A 48 -0.11 21.04 -7.05
CA SER A 48 0.52 22.35 -7.19
C SER A 48 1.77 22.53 -6.32
N GLU A 49 1.91 21.72 -5.25
CA GLU A 49 3.06 21.75 -4.35
C GLU A 49 3.92 20.48 -4.47
N SER A 50 3.34 19.32 -4.80
CA SER A 50 4.05 18.03 -4.84
C SER A 50 4.39 17.49 -6.24
N MET A 51 3.88 18.05 -7.34
CA MET A 51 4.10 17.51 -8.70
C MET A 51 3.69 16.02 -8.88
N LEU A 52 2.75 15.51 -8.07
CA LEU A 52 2.27 14.12 -8.15
C LEU A 52 1.31 13.89 -9.33
N TYR A 53 1.72 13.12 -10.33
CA TYR A 53 0.86 12.76 -11.46
C TYR A 53 0.02 11.51 -11.17
N PHE A 54 -1.25 11.53 -11.58
CA PHE A 54 -2.22 10.44 -11.42
C PHE A 54 -2.85 10.06 -12.77
N LYS A 55 -3.03 8.77 -13.02
CA LYS A 55 -3.84 8.26 -14.14
C LYS A 55 -4.52 6.95 -13.77
N SER A 56 -5.84 6.84 -13.93
CA SER A 56 -6.58 5.59 -13.74
C SER A 56 -7.04 5.00 -15.08
N PHE A 57 -7.03 3.68 -15.19
CA PHE A 57 -7.67 2.93 -16.27
C PHE A 57 -8.36 1.70 -15.67
N THR A 58 -9.68 1.60 -15.87
CA THR A 58 -10.55 0.60 -15.24
C THR A 58 -10.35 0.48 -13.73
N ASP A 59 -9.56 -0.50 -13.32
CA ASP A 59 -9.26 -0.99 -11.99
C ASP A 59 -7.79 -0.76 -11.58
N ASN A 60 -6.99 -0.23 -12.50
CA ASN A 60 -5.58 0.06 -12.31
C ASN A 60 -5.33 1.56 -12.16
N VAL A 61 -4.37 1.91 -11.30
CA VAL A 61 -3.94 3.29 -11.04
C VAL A 61 -2.44 3.40 -11.23
N VAL A 62 -2.03 4.40 -12.02
CA VAL A 62 -0.64 4.83 -12.15
C VAL A 62 -0.45 6.13 -11.37
N LEU A 63 0.49 6.11 -10.43
CA LEU A 63 1.01 7.30 -9.76
C LEU A 63 2.44 7.55 -10.22
N ALA A 64 2.84 8.81 -10.36
CA ALA A 64 4.23 9.15 -10.63
C ALA A 64 4.65 10.44 -9.93
N HIS A 65 5.92 10.50 -9.54
CA HIS A 65 6.53 11.69 -8.97
C HIS A 65 7.84 11.97 -9.71
N PRO A 66 7.98 13.12 -10.41
CA PRO A 66 9.22 13.48 -11.06
C PRO A 66 10.28 13.82 -10.01
N GLN A 67 11.54 13.58 -10.36
CA GLN A 67 12.69 14.01 -9.59
C GLN A 67 12.82 15.54 -9.61
N PHE A 68 13.00 16.12 -8.42
CA PHE A 68 13.39 17.51 -8.20
C PHE A 68 14.61 17.64 -7.27
N SER A 69 14.97 16.60 -6.51
CA SER A 69 16.16 16.53 -5.66
C SER A 69 17.23 15.58 -6.25
N GLU A 70 18.47 15.65 -5.75
CA GLU A 70 19.53 14.73 -6.20
C GLU A 70 19.40 13.32 -5.60
N ASP A 71 18.95 13.22 -4.33
CA ASP A 71 18.81 11.97 -3.58
C ASP A 71 17.46 11.26 -3.76
N MET A 72 16.43 11.97 -4.25
CA MET A 72 15.06 11.48 -4.39
C MET A 72 14.39 11.04 -3.08
N GLU A 73 14.78 11.60 -1.92
CA GLU A 73 14.17 11.28 -0.63
C GLU A 73 12.78 11.92 -0.47
N SER A 74 12.67 13.23 -0.73
CA SER A 74 11.41 13.95 -0.54
C SER A 74 10.33 13.44 -1.50
N GLU A 75 10.69 13.18 -2.76
CA GLU A 75 9.84 12.54 -3.76
C GLU A 75 9.38 11.13 -3.34
N PHE A 76 10.22 10.39 -2.62
CA PHE A 76 9.84 9.08 -2.09
C PHE A 76 8.77 9.25 -1.02
N GLY A 77 8.95 10.18 -0.07
CA GLY A 77 7.95 10.50 0.95
C GLY A 77 6.59 10.90 0.36
N PHE A 78 6.59 11.82 -0.61
CA PHE A 78 5.37 12.29 -1.26
C PHE A 78 4.60 11.19 -2.02
N ILE A 79 5.30 10.35 -2.81
CA ILE A 79 4.64 9.25 -3.52
C ILE A 79 4.20 8.13 -2.57
N LEU A 80 5.01 7.82 -1.54
CA LEU A 80 4.71 6.83 -0.51
C LEU A 80 3.44 7.17 0.26
N TRP A 81 3.30 8.42 0.75
CA TRP A 81 2.09 8.84 1.47
C TRP A 81 0.85 8.72 0.60
N SER A 82 0.97 9.10 -0.67
CA SER A 82 -0.10 9.03 -1.67
C SER A 82 -0.58 7.60 -1.91
N ILE A 83 0.35 6.64 -2.03
CA ILE A 83 0.03 5.21 -2.21
C ILE A 83 -0.57 4.62 -0.94
N ILE A 84 0.05 4.85 0.23
CA ILE A 84 -0.37 4.32 1.53
C ILE A 84 -1.81 4.73 1.84
N LYS A 85 -2.11 6.03 1.73
CA LYS A 85 -3.43 6.61 1.94
C LYS A 85 -4.49 6.03 1.00
N TYR A 86 -4.16 5.88 -0.28
CA TYR A 86 -5.07 5.26 -1.24
C TYR A 86 -5.33 3.79 -0.92
N GLN A 87 -4.27 3.00 -0.72
CA GLN A 87 -4.36 1.58 -0.40
C GLN A 87 -5.18 1.32 0.88
N PHE A 88 -4.98 2.12 1.92
CA PHE A 88 -5.73 2.04 3.16
C PHE A 88 -7.23 2.31 2.95
N GLN A 89 -7.58 3.43 2.31
CA GLN A 89 -8.99 3.79 2.05
C GLN A 89 -9.71 2.75 1.18
N MET A 90 -9.01 2.17 0.20
CA MET A 90 -9.50 1.07 -0.61
C MET A 90 -9.73 -0.20 0.23
N ALA A 91 -8.77 -0.57 1.08
CA ALA A 91 -8.85 -1.75 1.95
C ALA A 91 -10.00 -1.65 2.99
N LEU A 92 -10.26 -0.47 3.56
CA LEU A 92 -11.42 -0.23 4.45
C LEU A 92 -12.76 -0.51 3.75
N LYS A 93 -12.81 -0.36 2.42
CA LYS A 93 -13.97 -0.67 1.56
C LYS A 93 -13.94 -2.09 1.00
N GLY A 94 -12.96 -2.91 1.36
CA GLY A 94 -12.78 -4.28 0.88
C GLY A 94 -12.24 -4.37 -0.55
N PHE A 95 -11.69 -3.29 -1.11
CA PHE A 95 -10.92 -3.31 -2.34
C PHE A 95 -9.43 -3.39 -1.98
N PHE A 96 -8.87 -4.59 -1.99
CA PHE A 96 -7.48 -4.80 -1.59
C PHE A 96 -6.53 -4.53 -2.76
N ILE A 97 -5.64 -3.56 -2.61
CA ILE A 97 -4.69 -3.15 -3.65
C ILE A 97 -3.42 -3.99 -3.57
N ARG A 98 -2.87 -4.37 -4.72
CA ARG A 98 -1.49 -4.83 -4.90
C ARG A 98 -0.78 -3.91 -5.88
N GLY A 99 0.55 -3.90 -5.91
CA GLY A 99 1.25 -3.06 -6.88
C GLY A 99 2.76 -3.14 -6.83
N GLY A 100 3.41 -2.35 -7.70
CA GLY A 100 4.85 -2.17 -7.75
C GLY A 100 5.23 -0.70 -7.72
N LEU A 101 6.25 -0.34 -6.93
CA LEU A 101 6.87 0.99 -6.88
C LEU A 101 8.32 0.91 -7.40
N ALA A 102 8.56 1.52 -8.55
CA ALA A 102 9.86 1.55 -9.22
C ALA A 102 10.37 2.98 -9.41
N VAL A 103 11.67 3.12 -9.70
CA VAL A 103 12.32 4.41 -9.93
C VAL A 103 13.22 4.35 -11.17
N GLY A 104 13.00 5.25 -12.13
CA GLY A 104 13.65 5.15 -13.44
C GLY A 104 13.31 6.29 -14.39
N GLN A 105 13.49 6.05 -15.69
CA GLN A 105 13.03 6.99 -16.71
C GLN A 105 11.52 6.82 -16.93
N LEU A 106 10.81 7.95 -16.94
CA LEU A 106 9.38 8.02 -17.16
C LEU A 106 9.04 9.33 -17.90
N PHE A 107 8.16 9.24 -18.88
CA PHE A 107 7.43 10.33 -19.47
C PHE A 107 5.95 10.17 -19.07
N MET A 108 5.32 11.24 -18.62
CA MET A 108 3.90 11.26 -18.29
C MET A 108 3.31 12.63 -18.63
N ASP A 109 2.20 12.63 -19.34
CA ASP A 109 1.37 13.80 -19.63
C ASP A 109 -0.11 13.49 -19.32
N GLU A 110 -1.02 14.41 -19.66
CA GLU A 110 -2.46 14.25 -19.45
C GLU A 110 -3.05 12.99 -20.13
N ASN A 111 -2.48 12.58 -21.26
CA ASN A 111 -3.01 11.55 -22.14
C ASN A 111 -2.27 10.22 -22.02
N SER A 112 -0.98 10.25 -21.71
CA SER A 112 -0.02 9.17 -21.94
C SER A 112 0.95 8.97 -20.78
N VAL A 113 1.43 7.73 -20.62
CA VAL A 113 2.52 7.40 -19.69
C VAL A 113 3.38 6.29 -20.29
N TYR A 114 4.70 6.50 -20.34
CA TYR A 114 5.67 5.58 -20.95
C TYR A 114 7.00 5.63 -20.20
N GLY A 115 7.73 4.52 -20.14
CA GLY A 115 9.12 4.51 -19.67
C GLY A 115 9.49 3.26 -18.88
N ALA A 116 10.78 3.12 -18.59
CA ALA A 116 11.31 1.98 -17.84
C ALA A 116 10.68 1.85 -16.45
N ALA A 117 10.44 2.97 -15.75
CA ALA A 117 9.81 2.93 -14.43
C ALA A 117 8.39 2.35 -14.45
N LEU A 118 7.61 2.61 -15.51
CA LEU A 118 6.28 2.01 -15.70
C LEU A 118 6.38 0.49 -15.96
N LEU A 119 7.32 0.08 -16.81
CA LEU A 119 7.53 -1.34 -17.13
C LEU A 119 7.95 -2.15 -15.89
N ASP A 120 8.86 -1.60 -15.07
CA ASP A 120 9.30 -2.21 -13.82
C ASP A 120 8.17 -2.26 -12.78
N ALA A 121 7.40 -1.17 -12.63
CA ALA A 121 6.25 -1.11 -11.72
C ALA A 121 5.15 -2.12 -12.10
N TYR A 122 4.83 -2.22 -13.39
CA TYR A 122 3.90 -3.20 -13.93
C TYR A 122 4.42 -4.64 -13.75
N HIS A 123 5.70 -4.90 -14.02
CA HIS A 123 6.30 -6.22 -13.80
C HIS A 123 6.20 -6.65 -12.33
N LEU A 124 6.49 -5.73 -11.40
CA LEU A 124 6.37 -5.98 -9.97
C LEU A 124 4.94 -6.33 -9.57
N GLU A 125 3.93 -5.55 -9.98
CA GLU A 125 2.51 -5.87 -9.74
C GLU A 125 2.17 -7.27 -10.28
N SER A 126 2.45 -7.51 -11.56
CA SER A 126 1.97 -8.68 -12.30
C SER A 126 2.73 -9.98 -12.02
N LYS A 127 3.95 -9.91 -11.43
CA LYS A 127 4.84 -11.07 -11.23
C LYS A 127 5.42 -11.21 -9.82
N VAL A 128 5.47 -10.15 -9.01
CA VAL A 128 6.11 -10.16 -7.68
C VAL A 128 5.12 -9.88 -6.54
N ALA A 129 4.15 -8.99 -6.74
CA ALA A 129 3.11 -8.66 -5.76
C ALA A 129 2.01 -9.76 -5.70
N VAL A 130 2.36 -10.92 -5.13
CA VAL A 130 1.43 -12.05 -4.93
C VAL A 130 0.31 -11.68 -3.97
N ASN A 131 0.65 -10.91 -2.93
CA ASN A 131 -0.22 -10.49 -1.83
C ASN A 131 -0.73 -9.05 -2.04
N PRO A 132 -1.79 -8.61 -1.35
CA PRO A 132 -2.35 -7.25 -1.46
C PRO A 132 -1.47 -6.18 -0.78
N VAL A 133 -0.26 -5.98 -1.32
CA VAL A 133 0.71 -4.96 -0.93
C VAL A 133 1.41 -4.35 -2.14
N VAL A 134 1.95 -3.15 -1.97
CA VAL A 134 2.78 -2.49 -2.99
C VAL A 134 4.25 -2.76 -2.68
N VAL A 135 4.93 -3.50 -3.57
CA VAL A 135 6.33 -3.92 -3.40
C VAL A 135 7.30 -2.98 -4.11
N LEU A 136 8.53 -2.85 -3.60
CA LEU A 136 9.55 -1.95 -4.13
C LEU A 136 10.51 -2.67 -5.09
N CYS A 137 10.93 -2.01 -6.17
CA CYS A 137 11.99 -2.53 -7.05
C CYS A 137 13.36 -2.48 -6.34
N ASP A 138 14.33 -3.29 -6.78
CA ASP A 138 15.66 -3.37 -6.17
C ASP A 138 16.38 -2.01 -6.09
N ARG A 139 16.10 -1.11 -7.04
CA ARG A 139 16.65 0.25 -7.04
C ARG A 139 15.97 1.15 -6.00
N THR A 140 14.65 1.07 -5.88
CA THR A 140 13.89 1.78 -4.83
C THR A 140 14.32 1.31 -3.45
N MET A 141 14.50 -0.01 -3.24
CA MET A 141 15.00 -0.56 -1.98
C MET A 141 16.36 0.04 -1.58
N LYS A 142 17.32 0.09 -2.52
CA LYS A 142 18.63 0.69 -2.28
C LYS A 142 18.57 2.18 -1.96
N LEU A 143 17.66 2.94 -2.57
CA LEU A 143 17.46 4.35 -2.21
C LEU A 143 16.92 4.47 -0.77
N VAL A 144 15.92 3.67 -0.40
CA VAL A 144 15.38 3.65 0.98
C VAL A 144 16.47 3.30 2.01
N ASP A 145 17.33 2.31 1.72
CA ASP A 145 18.44 1.96 2.60
C ASP A 145 19.46 3.11 2.77
N ILE A 146 19.67 3.93 1.72
CA ILE A 146 20.52 5.13 1.75
C ILE A 146 19.85 6.25 2.57
N HIS A 147 18.56 6.53 2.30
CA HIS A 147 17.77 7.56 2.98
C HIS A 147 17.71 7.33 4.50
N ILE A 148 17.54 6.09 4.94
CA ILE A 148 17.58 5.72 6.38
C ILE A 148 18.93 6.08 7.03
N GLY A 149 20.01 6.12 6.26
CA GLY A 149 21.33 6.53 6.72
C GLY A 149 21.47 8.03 7.02
N TYR A 150 20.57 8.88 6.51
CA TYR A 150 20.62 10.33 6.72
C TYR A 150 20.22 10.71 8.17
N TYR A 151 19.27 9.98 8.75
CA TYR A 151 18.76 10.18 10.11
C TYR A 151 19.70 9.60 11.18
N SER A 152 20.89 10.18 11.32
CA SER A 152 22.01 9.70 12.15
C SER A 152 21.73 9.68 13.67
N GLY A 153 20.84 8.79 14.12
CA GLY A 153 20.40 8.63 15.52
C GLY A 153 18.89 8.88 15.72
N GLU A 154 18.22 9.48 14.75
CA GLU A 154 16.77 9.70 14.75
C GLU A 154 16.01 8.53 14.09
N ILE A 155 14.70 8.42 14.36
CA ILE A 155 13.87 7.39 13.74
C ILE A 155 13.44 7.86 12.35
N ALA A 156 14.20 7.43 11.34
CA ALA A 156 13.86 7.64 9.93
C ALA A 156 12.40 7.22 9.63
N PRO A 157 11.55 8.10 9.05
CA PRO A 157 10.12 7.82 8.85
C PRO A 157 9.88 6.57 7.99
N GLN A 158 10.79 6.27 7.07
CA GLN A 158 10.76 5.08 6.22
C GLN A 158 10.71 3.77 7.06
N ARG A 159 11.24 3.74 8.30
CA ARG A 159 11.16 2.56 9.18
C ARG A 159 9.76 2.25 9.70
N ARG A 160 8.88 3.26 9.75
CA ARG A 160 7.46 3.09 10.07
C ARG A 160 6.71 2.61 8.83
N ASP A 161 6.95 3.29 7.71
CA ASP A 161 6.08 3.22 6.52
C ASP A 161 6.53 2.18 5.46
N VAL A 162 7.68 1.52 5.65
CA VAL A 162 8.18 0.44 4.80
C VAL A 162 8.60 -0.76 5.65
N LEU A 163 8.14 -1.95 5.28
CA LEU A 163 8.46 -3.22 5.95
C LEU A 163 9.17 -4.20 5.01
N LYS A 164 9.87 -5.16 5.60
CA LYS A 164 10.54 -6.26 4.91
C LYS A 164 9.70 -7.54 4.98
N GLY A 165 9.36 -8.09 3.82
CA GLY A 165 8.71 -9.38 3.69
C GLY A 165 9.65 -10.56 3.98
N PRO A 166 9.11 -11.77 4.20
CA PRO A 166 9.90 -12.98 4.46
C PRO A 166 10.75 -13.44 3.26
N ASP A 167 10.45 -12.97 2.06
CA ASP A 167 11.24 -13.11 0.83
C ASP A 167 12.36 -12.06 0.70
N GLY A 168 12.48 -11.15 1.68
CA GLY A 168 13.43 -10.05 1.70
C GLY A 168 13.02 -8.82 0.89
N ARG A 169 11.87 -8.85 0.18
CA ARG A 169 11.34 -7.73 -0.61
C ARG A 169 10.77 -6.67 0.32
N TYR A 170 11.00 -5.38 0.03
CA TYR A 170 10.35 -4.31 0.77
C TYR A 170 8.94 -4.05 0.23
N PHE A 171 8.01 -3.69 1.11
CA PHE A 171 6.64 -3.31 0.78
C PHE A 171 6.14 -2.16 1.66
N LEU A 172 5.16 -1.41 1.17
CA LEU A 172 4.58 -0.26 1.87
C LEU A 172 3.66 -0.69 3.02
N ASN A 173 3.86 -0.12 4.20
CA ASN A 173 3.09 -0.38 5.41
C ASN A 173 1.84 0.50 5.46
N TYR A 174 0.84 0.24 4.62
CA TYR A 174 -0.31 1.14 4.48
C TYR A 174 -1.17 1.29 5.74
N LEU A 175 -1.05 0.39 6.73
CA LEU A 175 -1.76 0.51 8.01
C LEU A 175 -1.23 1.64 8.90
N THR A 176 -0.11 2.30 8.57
CA THR A 176 0.39 3.44 9.36
C THR A 176 -0.55 4.64 9.33
N GLU A 177 -1.49 4.72 8.38
CA GLU A 177 -2.62 5.67 8.40
C GLU A 177 -3.59 5.47 9.57
N CYS A 178 -3.50 4.36 10.32
CA CYS A 178 -4.17 4.23 11.62
C CYS A 178 -3.50 5.07 12.73
N ILE A 179 -2.25 5.50 12.56
CA ILE A 179 -1.55 6.37 13.51
C ILE A 179 -1.79 7.81 13.08
N ILE A 180 -2.55 8.55 13.88
CA ILE A 180 -2.89 9.95 13.60
C ILE A 180 -2.01 10.86 14.45
N ASP A 181 -1.29 11.77 13.80
CA ASP A 181 -0.55 12.84 14.45
C ASP A 181 -1.53 13.88 15.01
N GLY A 182 -1.59 14.02 16.34
CA GLY A 182 -2.31 15.08 17.04
C GLY A 182 -1.38 16.18 17.56
N ASP A 183 -1.96 17.28 18.07
CA ASP A 183 -1.21 18.49 18.47
C ASP A 183 -0.16 18.23 19.57
N GLU A 184 -0.44 17.32 20.51
CA GLU A 184 0.46 16.99 21.63
C GLU A 184 1.07 15.58 21.54
N GLN A 185 0.35 14.63 20.94
CA GLN A 185 0.76 13.22 20.82
C GLN A 185 0.04 12.52 19.66
N GLN A 186 0.62 11.38 19.22
CA GLN A 186 -0.04 10.46 18.29
C GLN A 186 -1.16 9.68 19.00
N PHE A 187 -2.22 9.34 18.27
CA PHE A 187 -3.33 8.49 18.73
C PHE A 187 -3.76 7.49 17.64
N LEU A 188 -4.47 6.43 18.04
CA LEU A 188 -4.81 5.31 17.17
C LEU A 188 -6.26 5.38 16.64
N ASP A 189 -6.45 5.33 15.32
CA ASP A 189 -7.76 5.07 14.68
C ASP A 189 -8.14 3.60 14.78
N THR A 190 -8.54 3.22 15.99
CA THR A 190 -9.06 1.89 16.34
C THR A 190 -10.28 1.50 15.50
N LYS A 191 -11.10 2.47 15.08
CA LYS A 191 -12.31 2.23 14.27
C LYS A 191 -11.96 1.77 12.87
N SER A 192 -11.00 2.43 12.21
CA SER A 192 -10.52 2.00 10.90
C SER A 192 -9.72 0.70 10.98
N LEU A 193 -8.93 0.49 12.04
CA LEU A 193 -8.21 -0.77 12.25
C LEU A 193 -9.18 -1.97 12.42
N LEU A 194 -10.24 -1.81 13.23
CA LEU A 194 -11.31 -2.81 13.39
C LEU A 194 -12.12 -3.04 12.11
N LEU A 195 -12.33 -1.99 11.30
CA LEU A 195 -12.95 -2.14 9.99
C LEU A 195 -12.04 -2.94 9.04
N HIS A 196 -10.74 -2.66 9.01
CA HIS A 196 -9.77 -3.41 8.23
C HIS A 196 -9.75 -4.90 8.61
N LYS A 197 -9.64 -5.21 9.92
CA LYS A 197 -9.80 -6.57 10.46
C LYS A 197 -11.04 -7.26 9.91
N LYS A 198 -12.21 -6.60 9.99
CA LYS A 198 -13.49 -7.14 9.53
C LYS A 198 -13.52 -7.43 8.02
N GLN A 199 -12.84 -6.64 7.20
CA GLN A 199 -12.73 -6.91 5.76
C GLN A 199 -11.82 -8.13 5.48
N ILE A 200 -10.73 -8.30 6.23
CA ILE A 200 -9.90 -9.52 6.17
C ILE A 200 -10.72 -10.75 6.56
N GLU A 201 -11.43 -10.72 7.69
CA GLU A 201 -12.24 -11.86 8.19
C GLU A 201 -13.34 -12.26 7.19
N ARG A 202 -13.97 -11.27 6.54
CA ARG A 202 -14.92 -11.51 5.44
C ARG A 202 -14.26 -12.21 4.26
N ALA A 203 -13.09 -11.73 3.82
CA ALA A 203 -12.37 -12.31 2.69
C ALA A 203 -11.86 -13.74 2.99
N LEU A 204 -11.30 -13.97 4.18
CA LEU A 204 -10.91 -15.30 4.67
C LEU A 204 -12.09 -16.28 4.64
N LYS A 205 -13.28 -15.84 5.07
CA LYS A 205 -14.50 -16.68 5.03
C LYS A 205 -14.99 -16.93 3.60
N ALA A 206 -15.04 -15.90 2.76
CA ALA A 206 -15.54 -15.99 1.39
C ALA A 206 -14.64 -16.86 0.50
N TYR A 207 -13.33 -16.71 0.63
CA TYR A 207 -12.33 -17.41 -0.20
C TYR A 207 -11.79 -18.69 0.43
N ALA A 208 -12.32 -19.15 1.56
CA ALA A 208 -11.97 -20.44 2.17
C ALA A 208 -12.00 -21.64 1.19
N PRO A 209 -12.92 -21.73 0.20
CA PRO A 209 -12.91 -22.80 -0.80
C PRO A 209 -11.85 -22.66 -1.91
N ILE A 210 -11.11 -21.55 -1.96
CA ILE A 210 -10.17 -21.20 -3.04
C ILE A 210 -8.76 -21.00 -2.47
N PRO A 211 -7.95 -22.07 -2.29
CA PRO A 211 -6.69 -22.02 -1.55
C PRO A 211 -5.70 -20.95 -2.03
N ALA A 212 -5.62 -20.71 -3.35
CA ALA A 212 -4.73 -19.71 -3.94
C ALA A 212 -5.13 -18.25 -3.65
N VAL A 213 -6.41 -18.00 -3.33
CA VAL A 213 -6.89 -16.67 -2.91
C VAL A 213 -6.87 -16.57 -1.38
N LEU A 214 -7.25 -17.64 -0.68
CA LEU A 214 -7.16 -17.76 0.77
C LEU A 214 -5.75 -17.44 1.28
N SER A 215 -4.71 -17.97 0.65
CA SER A 215 -3.31 -17.75 1.06
C SER A 215 -2.92 -16.26 1.09
N LYS A 216 -3.44 -15.46 0.14
CA LYS A 216 -3.21 -14.01 0.08
C LYS A 216 -3.85 -13.28 1.25
N PHE A 217 -5.03 -13.72 1.67
CA PHE A 217 -5.74 -13.16 2.82
C PHE A 217 -5.19 -13.66 4.16
N SER A 218 -4.65 -14.88 4.23
CA SER A 218 -3.87 -15.35 5.39
C SER A 218 -2.58 -14.58 5.57
N TRP A 219 -1.88 -14.25 4.47
CA TRP A 219 -0.72 -13.36 4.52
C TRP A 219 -1.13 -11.96 5.00
N LEU A 220 -2.24 -11.42 4.49
CA LEU A 220 -2.74 -10.10 4.90
C LEU A 220 -3.19 -10.07 6.38
N ALA A 221 -3.78 -11.15 6.89
CA ALA A 221 -4.10 -11.31 8.30
C ALA A 221 -2.84 -11.29 9.18
N ALA A 222 -1.77 -11.96 8.74
CA ALA A 222 -0.50 -11.95 9.45
C ALA A 222 0.16 -10.56 9.44
N TYR A 223 0.11 -9.84 8.31
CA TYR A 223 0.60 -8.46 8.22
C TYR A 223 -0.20 -7.52 9.14
N HIS A 224 -1.53 -7.64 9.17
CA HIS A 224 -2.39 -6.88 10.09
C HIS A 224 -2.04 -7.17 11.56
N ASN A 225 -1.83 -8.44 11.92
CA ASN A 225 -1.43 -8.80 13.29
C ASN A 225 -0.05 -8.27 13.66
N TYR A 226 0.90 -8.30 12.73
CA TYR A 226 2.23 -7.70 12.92
C TYR A 226 2.15 -6.19 13.13
N PHE A 227 1.26 -5.49 12.40
CA PHE A 227 0.98 -4.08 12.66
C PHE A 227 0.36 -3.87 14.06
N CYS A 228 -0.57 -4.74 14.49
CA CYS A 228 -1.08 -4.72 15.87
C CYS A 228 0.04 -4.87 16.93
N ASP A 229 1.04 -5.74 16.68
CA ASP A 229 2.21 -5.87 17.56
C ASP A 229 3.08 -4.59 17.55
N MET A 230 3.26 -3.93 16.40
CA MET A 230 4.00 -2.65 16.31
C MET A 230 3.37 -1.52 17.13
N ILE A 231 2.04 -1.50 17.24
CA ILE A 231 1.27 -0.44 17.94
C ILE A 231 0.86 -0.83 19.36
N SER A 232 1.31 -1.96 19.90
CA SER A 232 0.79 -2.51 21.17
C SER A 232 1.05 -1.63 22.40
N GLY A 233 1.86 -0.58 22.27
CA GLY A 233 2.11 0.43 23.30
C GLY A 233 1.14 1.62 23.29
N TYR A 234 0.23 1.73 22.31
CA TYR A 234 -0.76 2.80 22.26
C TYR A 234 -1.88 2.58 23.30
N PRO A 235 -2.30 3.60 24.07
CA PRO A 235 -3.33 3.45 25.11
C PRO A 235 -4.69 2.95 24.60
N GLU A 236 -5.02 3.19 23.33
CA GLU A 236 -6.28 2.78 22.70
C GLU A 236 -6.24 1.36 22.10
N TYR A 237 -5.07 0.71 22.09
CA TYR A 237 -4.90 -0.63 21.54
C TYR A 237 -5.54 -1.71 22.42
N ASP A 238 -6.11 -2.74 21.78
CA ASP A 238 -6.69 -3.91 22.43
C ASP A 238 -6.37 -5.16 21.58
N GLU A 239 -5.99 -6.27 22.21
CA GLU A 239 -5.69 -7.55 21.51
C GLU A 239 -6.87 -8.08 20.67
N MET A 240 -8.11 -7.70 20.98
CA MET A 240 -9.28 -7.97 20.14
C MET A 240 -9.22 -7.32 18.76
N MET A 241 -8.26 -6.43 18.49
CA MET A 241 -8.01 -5.86 17.16
C MET A 241 -7.25 -6.80 16.22
N LYS A 242 -6.61 -7.86 16.72
CA LYS A 242 -5.95 -8.89 15.90
C LYS A 242 -6.96 -9.83 15.21
N VAL A 243 -6.61 -10.31 14.02
CA VAL A 243 -7.25 -11.46 13.36
C VAL A 243 -6.81 -12.75 14.07
N SER A 244 -7.66 -13.78 14.14
CA SER A 244 -7.32 -15.03 14.83
C SER A 244 -6.08 -15.73 14.23
N GLU A 245 -5.09 -16.01 15.09
CA GLU A 245 -3.80 -16.62 14.72
C GLU A 245 -3.91 -17.93 13.94
N LYS A 246 -4.99 -18.70 14.14
CA LYS A 246 -5.27 -19.94 13.39
C LYS A 246 -5.35 -19.76 11.87
N LEU A 247 -5.38 -18.52 11.38
CA LEU A 247 -5.50 -18.15 9.97
C LEU A 247 -4.31 -17.31 9.45
N ALA A 248 -3.27 -17.05 10.28
CA ALA A 248 -2.37 -15.91 10.11
C ALA A 248 -0.88 -16.15 10.47
N SER A 249 -0.31 -17.32 10.16
CA SER A 249 1.10 -17.65 10.48
C SER A 249 2.11 -17.19 9.40
N VAL A 250 2.52 -15.92 9.42
CA VAL A 250 3.64 -15.37 8.60
C VAL A 250 4.45 -14.38 9.45
N GLN A 251 5.75 -14.26 9.21
CA GLN A 251 6.66 -13.34 9.93
C GLN A 251 7.08 -12.15 9.05
N PHE A 252 7.26 -10.98 9.68
CA PHE A 252 7.67 -9.72 9.06
C PHE A 252 8.70 -9.00 9.93
N GLN A 253 9.43 -8.05 9.36
CA GLN A 253 10.46 -7.27 10.06
C GLN A 253 10.44 -5.80 9.63
N GLN A 254 10.72 -4.89 10.57
CA GLN A 254 11.11 -3.52 10.27
C GLN A 254 12.45 -3.50 9.53
N ILE A 255 12.65 -2.49 8.68
CA ILE A 255 13.91 -2.26 7.99
C ILE A 255 14.92 -1.55 8.89
N GLY A 256 16.20 -1.88 8.74
CA GLY A 256 17.29 -1.35 9.55
C GLY A 256 18.63 -1.47 8.84
N LEU A 257 19.65 -0.75 9.33
CA LEU A 257 20.98 -0.76 8.74
C LEU A 257 21.58 -2.18 8.77
N SER A 258 22.00 -2.67 7.61
CA SER A 258 22.75 -3.94 7.53
C SER A 258 24.10 -3.76 8.22
N SER A 259 24.28 -4.44 9.35
CA SER A 259 25.58 -4.52 10.03
C SER A 259 26.55 -5.36 9.19
N HIS A 260 27.25 -4.70 8.26
CA HIS A 260 28.39 -5.31 7.58
C HIS A 260 29.53 -5.52 8.59
N GLN A 261 29.77 -6.79 8.92
CA GLN A 261 31.07 -7.28 9.39
C GLN A 261 32.02 -7.44 8.19
#